data_AF-A0A0C3CD66-F1
#
_entry.id   AF-A0A0C3CD66-F1
#
_cell.length_a   1.000
_cell.length_b   1.000
_cell.length_c   1.000
_cell.angle_alpha   90.00
_cell.angle_beta   90.00
_cell.angle_gamma   90.00
#
_symmetry.space_group_name_H-M   'P 1'
#
loop_
_entity.id
_entity.type
_entity.pdbx_description
1 polymer ?
#
loop_
_entity_poly.entity_id
_entity_poly.type
_entity_poly.pdbx_seq_one_letter_code
_entity_poly.pdbx_strand_id
1 'polypeptide(L)'
;MAPSITNNVAFTAPINPPGATPILTRDQIWAGMLLKIRSAEAFVPHLFQSTTVLSESIDPASGHLVTVREIVFIEDQRKVKQTIIAYEDTKIDFIEENGSRIHNVISEGENGELYMTYSFEWRHPGASEKEMADFFENEKNVSRLAVHGSIRVMRELVSCGKI
;
A
#
# COMPACT_ATOMS: atom_id res chain seq x y z
N MET A 1 -17.33 -26.27 0.60
CA MET A 1 -15.97 -25.69 0.67
C MET A 1 -15.80 -25.14 2.08
N ALA A 2 -14.63 -25.28 2.70
CA ALA A 2 -14.40 -24.60 3.98
C ALA A 2 -14.54 -23.09 3.77
N PRO A 3 -15.09 -22.32 4.72
CA PRO A 3 -15.18 -20.88 4.59
C PRO A 3 -13.78 -20.31 4.38
N SER A 4 -13.62 -19.50 3.34
CA SER A 4 -12.35 -18.80 3.07
C SER A 4 -12.08 -17.86 4.23
N ILE A 5 -10.95 -18.03 4.92
CA ILE A 5 -10.45 -17.07 5.92
C ILE A 5 -9.74 -15.88 5.26
N THR A 6 -9.99 -15.67 3.96
CA THR A 6 -9.24 -14.73 3.14
C THR A 6 -10.16 -13.93 2.23
N ASN A 7 -10.01 -12.62 2.29
CA ASN A 7 -10.61 -11.67 1.36
C ASN A 7 -9.55 -11.18 0.38
N ASN A 8 -9.89 -11.24 -0.91
CA ASN A 8 -9.02 -10.79 -1.98
C ASN A 8 -9.66 -9.58 -2.65
N VAL A 9 -9.02 -8.42 -2.55
CA VAL A 9 -9.52 -7.18 -3.15
C VAL A 9 -8.41 -6.47 -3.90
N ALA A 10 -8.77 -5.76 -4.97
CA ALA A 10 -7.85 -4.88 -5.67
C ALA A 10 -8.57 -3.63 -6.13
N PHE A 11 -7.84 -2.53 -6.16
CA PHE A 11 -8.32 -1.26 -6.71
C PHE A 11 -7.23 -0.61 -7.54
N THR A 12 -7.63 -0.03 -8.68
CA THR A 12 -6.75 0.65 -9.62
C THR A 12 -7.27 2.06 -9.89
N ALA A 13 -6.37 3.04 -9.91
CA ALA A 13 -6.68 4.39 -10.39
C ALA A 13 -5.57 4.92 -11.31
N PRO A 14 -5.91 5.79 -12.29
CA PRO A 14 -4.91 6.51 -13.06
C PRO A 14 -4.14 7.46 -12.13
N ILE A 15 -2.81 7.49 -12.28
CA ILE A 15 -1.93 8.39 -11.53
C ILE A 15 -1.98 9.80 -12.13
N ASN A 16 -2.09 9.94 -13.45
CA ASN A 16 -2.17 11.22 -14.16
C ASN A 16 -3.43 11.29 -15.04
N PRO A 17 -4.66 11.30 -14.46
CA PRO A 17 -5.87 11.49 -15.25
C PRO A 17 -5.89 12.87 -15.93
N PRO A 18 -6.71 13.06 -16.98
CA PRO A 18 -6.86 14.36 -17.62
C PRO A 18 -7.17 15.48 -16.61
N GLY A 19 -6.40 16.58 -16.67
CA GLY A 19 -6.54 17.71 -15.76
C GLY A 19 -5.80 17.56 -14.42
N ALA A 20 -5.08 16.46 -14.18
CA ALA A 20 -4.24 16.32 -13.00
C ALA A 20 -3.11 17.35 -12.99
N THR A 21 -2.87 17.96 -11.83
CA THR A 21 -1.75 18.87 -11.59
C THR A 21 -1.24 18.70 -10.15
N PRO A 22 0.09 18.61 -9.91
CA PRO A 22 1.13 18.39 -10.92
C PRO A 22 1.01 17.02 -11.58
N ILE A 23 1.59 16.88 -12.78
CA ILE A 23 1.81 15.59 -13.42
C ILE A 23 2.96 14.90 -12.68
N LEU A 24 2.70 13.71 -12.14
CA LEU A 24 3.70 12.94 -11.43
C LEU A 24 4.57 12.16 -12.42
N THR A 25 5.89 12.31 -12.29
CA THR A 25 6.86 11.48 -13.02
C THR A 25 7.04 10.13 -12.32
N ARG A 26 7.56 9.15 -13.05
CA ARG A 26 7.86 7.80 -12.55
C ARG A 26 8.80 7.82 -11.33
N ASP A 27 9.86 8.60 -11.39
CA ASP A 27 10.82 8.77 -10.28
C ASP A 27 10.16 9.38 -9.03
N GLN A 28 9.28 10.38 -9.21
CA GLN A 28 8.54 10.99 -8.09
C GLN A 28 7.56 10.00 -7.46
N ILE A 29 6.89 9.19 -8.28
CA ILE A 29 5.98 8.15 -7.78
C ILE A 29 6.79 7.15 -6.96
N TRP A 30 7.94 6.71 -7.46
CA TRP A 30 8.80 5.77 -6.75
C TRP A 30 9.32 6.35 -5.43
N ALA A 31 9.80 7.60 -5.43
CA ALA A 31 10.21 8.30 -4.21
C ALA A 31 9.06 8.39 -3.18
N GLY A 32 7.84 8.71 -3.63
CA GLY A 32 6.65 8.72 -2.80
C GLY A 32 6.30 7.34 -2.23
N MET A 33 6.48 6.29 -3.02
CA MET A 33 6.25 4.90 -2.59
C MET A 33 7.24 4.48 -1.48
N LEU A 34 8.51 4.88 -1.59
CA LEU A 34 9.51 4.65 -0.54
C LEU A 34 9.19 5.45 0.73
N LEU A 35 8.71 6.70 0.61
CA LEU A 35 8.24 7.47 1.77
C LEU A 35 7.05 6.81 2.46
N LYS A 36 6.11 6.23 1.70
CA LYS A 36 4.96 5.48 2.23
C LYS A 36 5.38 4.24 3.03
N ILE A 37 6.51 3.61 2.70
CA ILE A 37 7.10 2.53 3.52
C ILE A 37 7.48 3.08 4.91
N ARG A 38 7.98 4.31 4.98
CA ARG A 38 8.48 4.91 6.23
C ARG A 38 7.41 5.61 7.05
N SER A 39 6.32 6.06 6.42
CA SER A 39 5.25 6.81 7.07
C SER A 39 3.90 6.44 6.44
N ALA A 40 3.34 5.31 6.84
CA ALA A 40 2.05 4.86 6.32
C ALA A 40 0.90 5.81 6.69
N GLU A 41 0.96 6.38 7.90
CA GLU A 41 0.00 7.34 8.44
C GLU A 41 -0.08 8.64 7.63
N ALA A 42 1.01 9.08 7.00
CA ALA A 42 0.95 10.25 6.13
C ALA A 42 0.10 10.00 4.88
N PHE A 43 0.11 8.76 4.35
CA PHE A 43 -0.56 8.39 3.11
C PHE A 43 -1.99 7.87 3.34
N VAL A 44 -2.23 7.22 4.49
CA VAL A 44 -3.51 6.61 4.86
C VAL A 44 -3.88 7.00 6.31
N PRO A 45 -4.08 8.30 6.59
CA PRO A 45 -4.20 8.84 7.97
C PRO A 45 -5.46 8.40 8.72
N HIS A 46 -6.44 7.82 8.04
CA HIS A 46 -7.66 7.29 8.66
C HIS A 46 -7.48 5.86 9.18
N LEU A 47 -6.41 5.16 8.76
CA LEU A 47 -6.19 3.76 9.12
C LEU A 47 -5.03 3.61 10.11
N PHE A 48 -3.95 4.35 9.91
CA PHE A 48 -2.72 4.22 10.68
C PHE A 48 -2.48 5.43 11.56
N GLN A 49 -2.10 5.17 12.81
CA GLN A 49 -1.72 6.17 13.79
C GLN A 49 -0.23 6.50 13.69
N SER A 50 0.62 5.48 13.50
CA SER A 50 2.07 5.66 13.43
C SER A 50 2.78 4.51 12.71
N THR A 51 3.98 4.80 12.22
CA THR A 51 4.92 3.84 11.63
C THR A 51 6.26 3.92 12.36
N THR A 52 6.83 2.77 12.69
CA THR A 52 8.20 2.65 13.22
C THR A 52 9.01 1.72 12.33
N VAL A 53 10.07 2.23 11.72
CA VAL A 53 11.02 1.40 10.97
C VAL A 53 11.93 0.68 11.96
N LEU A 54 11.98 -0.65 11.89
CA LEU A 54 12.75 -1.50 12.79
C LEU A 54 14.12 -1.85 12.19
N SER A 55 14.18 -2.10 10.89
CA SER A 55 15.44 -2.38 10.19
C SER A 55 15.30 -2.16 8.69
N GLU A 56 16.44 -1.89 8.04
CA GLU A 56 16.56 -1.81 6.59
C GLU A 56 17.82 -2.51 6.13
N SER A 57 17.71 -3.25 5.04
CA SER A 57 18.81 -4.03 4.49
C SER A 57 18.62 -4.21 2.98
N ILE A 58 19.71 -4.46 2.27
CA ILE A 58 19.65 -4.97 0.90
C ILE A 58 19.73 -6.49 0.97
N ASP A 59 18.77 -7.17 0.35
CA ASP A 59 18.82 -8.63 0.23
C ASP A 59 19.99 -9.03 -0.69
N PRO A 60 20.97 -9.83 -0.23
CA PRO A 60 22.19 -10.10 -0.99
C PRO A 60 21.94 -10.98 -2.23
N ALA A 61 20.84 -11.73 -2.27
CA ALA A 61 20.53 -12.61 -3.39
C ALA A 61 19.82 -11.87 -4.53
N SER A 62 18.88 -10.99 -4.20
CA SER A 62 18.04 -10.26 -5.16
C SER A 62 18.47 -8.82 -5.39
N GLY A 63 19.23 -8.23 -4.47
CA GLY A 63 19.59 -6.81 -4.50
C GLY A 63 18.45 -5.87 -4.10
N HIS A 64 17.30 -6.38 -3.68
CA HIS A 64 16.15 -5.55 -3.32
C HIS A 64 16.30 -4.92 -1.94
N LEU A 65 15.77 -3.70 -1.79
CA LEU A 65 15.62 -3.07 -0.49
C LEU A 65 14.52 -3.81 0.29
N VAL A 66 14.90 -4.27 1.49
CA VAL A 66 14.01 -4.90 2.46
C VAL A 66 13.90 -4.00 3.69
N THR A 67 12.67 -3.59 4.02
CA THR A 67 12.36 -2.82 5.21
C THR A 67 11.47 -3.65 6.12
N VAL A 68 11.84 -3.74 7.40
CA VAL A 68 10.96 -4.28 8.43
C VAL A 68 10.43 -3.12 9.25
N ARG A 69 9.11 -3.01 9.37
CA ARG A 69 8.45 -1.94 10.14
C ARG A 69 7.35 -2.49 11.03
N GLU A 70 6.97 -1.71 12.02
CA GLU A 70 5.74 -1.86 12.79
C GLU A 70 4.80 -0.69 12.45
N ILE A 71 3.52 -0.98 12.27
CA ILE A 71 2.46 0.02 12.11
C ILE A 71 1.42 -0.14 13.23
N VAL A 72 0.86 0.98 13.68
CA VAL A 72 -0.22 1.00 14.68
C VAL A 72 -1.53 1.42 14.01
N PHE A 73 -2.57 0.62 14.15
CA PHE A 73 -3.90 0.94 13.64
C PHE A 73 -4.66 1.86 14.60
N ILE A 74 -5.43 2.80 14.05
CA ILE A 74 -6.21 3.75 14.87
C ILE A 74 -7.33 3.02 15.61
N GLU A 75 -8.08 2.19 14.89
CA GLU A 75 -9.35 1.58 15.36
C GLU A 75 -9.21 0.78 16.65
N ASP A 76 -8.20 -0.08 16.72
CA ASP A 76 -8.04 -1.08 17.78
C ASP A 76 -6.67 -1.00 18.48
N GLN A 77 -5.84 -0.01 18.13
CA GLN A 77 -4.48 0.15 18.62
C GLN A 77 -3.58 -1.07 18.34
N ARG A 78 -3.97 -1.96 17.43
CA ARG A 78 -3.18 -3.15 17.13
C ARG A 78 -1.87 -2.74 16.47
N LYS A 79 -0.82 -3.47 16.82
CA LYS A 79 0.49 -3.40 16.18
C LYS A 79 0.61 -4.52 15.18
N VAL A 80 0.98 -4.18 13.95
CA VAL A 80 1.27 -5.16 12.89
C VAL A 80 2.69 -4.95 12.43
N LYS A 81 3.49 -6.00 12.51
CA LYS A 81 4.82 -6.02 11.89
C LYS A 81 4.70 -6.44 10.43
N GLN A 82 5.42 -5.72 9.58
CA GLN A 82 5.46 -5.94 8.14
C GLN A 82 6.90 -6.11 7.67
N THR A 83 7.13 -7.14 6.85
CA THR A 83 8.34 -7.25 6.02
C THR A 83 8.01 -6.75 4.63
N ILE A 84 8.79 -5.80 4.13
CA ILE A 84 8.47 -5.04 2.94
C ILE A 84 9.62 -5.17 1.96
N ILE A 85 9.31 -5.50 0.71
CA ILE A 85 10.29 -5.68 -0.36
C ILE A 85 9.97 -4.67 -1.46
N ALA A 86 10.93 -3.80 -1.76
CA ALA A 86 10.80 -2.80 -2.80
C ALA A 86 11.47 -3.31 -4.10
N TYR A 87 10.65 -3.52 -5.12
CA TYR A 87 11.08 -3.85 -6.48
C TYR A 87 11.04 -2.55 -7.26
N GLU A 88 12.23 -1.97 -7.42
CA GLU A 88 12.39 -0.65 -8.00
C GLU A 88 11.59 -0.48 -9.30
N ASP A 89 11.02 0.72 -9.43
CA ASP A 89 10.21 1.17 -10.55
C ASP A 89 8.83 0.50 -10.74
N THR A 90 8.58 -0.66 -10.13
CA THR A 90 7.39 -1.47 -10.47
C THR A 90 6.47 -1.76 -9.30
N LYS A 91 7.00 -2.23 -8.16
CA LYS A 91 6.11 -2.66 -7.07
C LYS A 91 6.75 -2.64 -5.67
N ILE A 92 5.89 -2.60 -4.67
CA ILE A 92 6.24 -2.90 -3.27
C ILE A 92 5.35 -4.02 -2.77
N ASP A 93 5.96 -5.05 -2.21
CA ASP A 93 5.26 -6.15 -1.54
C ASP A 93 5.34 -5.94 -0.02
N PHE A 94 4.21 -6.01 0.67
CA PHE A 94 4.11 -6.00 2.13
C PHE A 94 3.62 -7.37 2.58
N ILE A 95 4.32 -7.95 3.56
CA ILE A 95 4.00 -9.26 4.14
C ILE A 95 3.81 -9.07 5.64
N GLU A 96 2.60 -9.35 6.13
CA GLU A 96 2.26 -9.25 7.55
C GLU A 96 2.50 -10.58 8.28
N GLU A 97 2.65 -10.53 9.61
CA GLU A 97 2.90 -11.74 10.44
C GLU A 97 1.77 -12.77 10.39
N ASN A 98 0.51 -12.33 10.19
CA ASN A 98 -0.63 -13.24 9.98
C ASN A 98 -0.65 -13.88 8.57
N GLY A 99 0.33 -13.53 7.73
CA GLY A 99 0.47 -13.99 6.36
C GLY A 99 -0.37 -13.22 5.34
N SER A 100 -1.06 -12.15 5.74
CA SER A 100 -1.69 -11.22 4.79
C SER A 100 -0.64 -10.60 3.88
N ARG A 101 -1.02 -10.36 2.63
CA ARG A 101 -0.13 -9.81 1.61
C ARG A 101 -0.77 -8.60 0.95
N ILE A 102 0.04 -7.57 0.75
CA ILE A 102 -0.38 -6.37 0.03
C ILE A 102 0.64 -6.10 -1.06
N HIS A 103 0.17 -5.88 -2.28
CA HIS A 103 0.99 -5.47 -3.41
C HIS A 103 0.60 -4.06 -3.81
N ASN A 104 1.58 -3.18 -3.97
CA ASN A 104 1.37 -1.85 -4.49
C ASN A 104 2.16 -1.74 -5.79
N VAL A 105 1.45 -1.67 -6.90
CA VAL A 105 2.02 -1.77 -8.24
C VAL A 105 1.85 -0.45 -8.98
N ILE A 106 2.91 -0.05 -9.69
CA ILE A 106 2.88 1.00 -10.71
C ILE A 106 2.92 0.28 -12.05
N SER A 107 1.87 0.45 -12.86
CA SER A 107 1.78 -0.16 -14.18
C SER A 107 1.60 0.88 -15.28
N GLU A 108 1.92 0.49 -16.51
CA GLU A 108 1.72 1.30 -17.71
C GLU A 108 0.54 0.77 -18.51
N GLY A 109 -0.30 1.68 -19.00
CA GLY A 109 -1.28 1.43 -20.04
C GLY A 109 -0.61 1.30 -21.42
N GLU A 110 -1.39 0.88 -22.41
CA GLU A 110 -0.92 0.69 -23.78
C GLU A 110 -0.29 1.95 -24.39
N ASN A 111 -0.69 3.15 -23.96
CA ASN A 111 -0.16 4.42 -24.46
C ASN A 111 0.78 5.12 -23.46
N GLY A 112 1.29 4.39 -22.46
CA GLY A 112 2.20 4.93 -21.45
C GLY A 112 1.51 5.66 -20.28
N GLU A 113 0.19 5.50 -20.12
CA GLU A 113 -0.53 6.03 -18.95
C GLU A 113 -0.09 5.31 -17.68
N LEU A 114 0.20 6.04 -16.61
CA LEU A 114 0.58 5.43 -15.34
C LEU A 114 -0.64 5.11 -14.48
N TYR A 115 -0.69 3.90 -13.94
CA TYR A 115 -1.72 3.42 -13.02
C TYR A 115 -1.10 2.99 -11.70
N MET A 116 -1.84 3.23 -10.61
CA MET A 116 -1.54 2.70 -9.29
C MET A 116 -2.56 1.64 -8.95
N THR A 117 -2.09 0.41 -8.72
CA THR A 117 -2.93 -0.73 -8.36
C THR A 117 -2.50 -1.27 -7.02
N TYR A 118 -3.40 -1.25 -6.04
CA TYR A 118 -3.18 -1.94 -4.77
C TYR A 118 -4.03 -3.21 -4.75
N SER A 119 -3.40 -4.35 -4.52
CA SER A 119 -4.08 -5.62 -4.29
C SER A 119 -3.76 -6.15 -2.89
N PHE A 120 -4.74 -6.83 -2.32
CA PHE A 120 -4.74 -7.27 -0.94
C PHE A 120 -5.22 -8.71 -0.89
N GLU A 121 -4.47 -9.55 -0.18
CA GLU A 121 -4.88 -10.86 0.32
C GLU A 121 -4.95 -10.73 1.85
N TRP A 122 -6.11 -10.35 2.39
CA TRP A 122 -6.30 -10.15 3.82
C TRP A 122 -6.79 -11.42 4.49
N ARG A 123 -6.06 -11.86 5.52
CA ARG A 123 -6.36 -13.08 6.27
C ARG A 123 -6.97 -12.78 7.62
N HIS A 124 -8.13 -13.38 7.88
CA HIS A 124 -8.94 -13.21 9.09
C HIS A 124 -9.12 -14.54 9.81
N PRO A 125 -8.06 -15.08 10.45
CA PRO A 125 -8.17 -16.34 11.16
C PRO A 125 -9.21 -16.25 12.29
N GLY A 126 -10.18 -17.18 12.28
CA GLY A 126 -11.23 -17.25 13.30
C GLY A 126 -12.49 -16.43 13.01
N ALA A 127 -12.54 -15.69 11.90
CA ALA A 127 -13.75 -14.98 11.49
C ALA A 127 -14.84 -15.92 10.98
N SER A 128 -16.09 -15.61 11.31
CA SER A 128 -17.28 -16.27 10.78
C SER A 128 -17.58 -15.81 9.34
N GLU A 129 -18.41 -16.57 8.61
CA GLU A 129 -18.82 -16.20 7.25
C GLU A 129 -19.50 -14.83 7.17
N LYS A 130 -20.28 -14.47 8.20
CA LYS A 130 -20.93 -13.16 8.28
C LYS A 130 -19.90 -12.03 8.44
N GLU A 131 -18.94 -12.21 9.35
CA GLU A 131 -17.86 -11.24 9.55
C GLU A 131 -17.01 -11.09 8.29
N MET A 132 -16.70 -12.20 7.60
CA MET A 132 -15.95 -12.16 6.33
C MET A 132 -16.64 -11.28 5.28
N ALA A 133 -17.97 -11.34 5.16
CA ALA A 133 -18.73 -10.51 4.23
C ALA A 133 -18.72 -9.02 4.62
N ASP A 134 -18.88 -8.72 5.91
CA ASP A 134 -18.82 -7.35 6.44
C ASP A 134 -17.41 -6.75 6.25
N PHE A 135 -16.37 -7.55 6.49
CA PHE A 135 -14.98 -7.17 6.23
C PHE A 135 -14.76 -6.87 4.76
N PHE A 136 -15.23 -7.73 3.85
CA PHE A 136 -14.98 -7.58 2.42
C PHE A 136 -15.47 -6.23 1.85
N GLU A 137 -16.64 -5.76 2.26
CA GLU A 137 -17.16 -4.47 1.81
C GLU A 137 -16.38 -3.28 2.39
N ASN A 138 -16.00 -3.34 3.67
CA ASN A 138 -15.12 -2.33 4.27
C ASN A 138 -13.76 -2.29 3.57
N GLU A 139 -13.19 -3.46 3.33
CA GLU A 139 -11.90 -3.70 2.69
C GLU A 139 -11.83 -3.18 1.26
N LYS A 140 -12.91 -3.33 0.48
CA LYS A 140 -13.03 -2.66 -0.82
C LYS A 140 -12.92 -1.15 -0.69
N ASN A 141 -13.59 -0.54 0.29
CA ASN A 141 -13.49 0.90 0.50
C ASN A 141 -12.09 1.32 0.96
N VAL A 142 -11.46 0.56 1.87
CA VAL A 142 -10.08 0.80 2.31
C VAL A 142 -9.10 0.75 1.13
N SER A 143 -9.21 -0.25 0.25
CA SER A 143 -8.35 -0.37 -0.94
C SER A 143 -8.42 0.87 -1.85
N ARG A 144 -9.65 1.37 -2.09
CA ARG A 144 -9.91 2.60 -2.85
C ARG A 144 -9.31 3.83 -2.18
N LEU A 145 -9.53 3.99 -0.87
CA LEU A 145 -9.03 5.13 -0.11
C LEU A 145 -7.50 5.13 -0.04
N ALA A 146 -6.86 3.97 0.09
CA ALA A 146 -5.42 3.83 0.12
C ALA A 146 -4.77 4.27 -1.20
N VAL A 147 -5.33 3.88 -2.35
CA VAL A 147 -4.82 4.27 -3.67
C VAL A 147 -4.98 5.79 -3.88
N HIS A 148 -6.18 6.33 -3.69
CA HIS A 148 -6.40 7.77 -3.88
C HIS A 148 -5.63 8.63 -2.88
N GLY A 149 -5.56 8.21 -1.62
CA GLY A 149 -4.77 8.88 -0.58
C GLY A 149 -3.29 8.94 -0.96
N SER A 150 -2.76 7.85 -1.51
CA SER A 150 -1.35 7.79 -1.90
C SER A 150 -1.03 8.71 -3.08
N ILE A 151 -1.84 8.69 -4.14
CA ILE A 151 -1.68 9.59 -5.29
C ILE A 151 -1.80 11.06 -4.84
N ARG A 152 -2.77 11.38 -3.97
CA ARG A 152 -2.97 12.73 -3.44
C ARG A 152 -1.73 13.22 -2.69
N VAL A 153 -1.22 12.43 -1.75
CA VAL A 153 -0.06 12.80 -0.94
C VAL A 153 1.20 12.93 -1.79
N MET A 154 1.41 12.06 -2.79
CA MET A 154 2.52 12.21 -3.74
C MET A 154 2.47 13.56 -4.47
N ARG A 155 1.28 14.00 -4.93
CA ARG A 155 1.13 15.31 -5.54
C ARG A 155 1.41 16.44 -4.57
N GLU A 156 0.91 16.35 -3.33
CA GLU A 156 1.19 17.35 -2.29
C GLU A 156 2.69 17.45 -2.01
N LEU A 157 3.41 16.32 -1.95
CA LEU A 157 4.86 16.27 -1.76
C LEU A 157 5.63 16.91 -2.93
N VAL A 158 5.23 16.65 -4.17
CA VAL A 158 5.80 17.30 -5.35
C VAL A 158 5.52 18.81 -5.35
N SER A 159 4.28 19.22 -5.06
CA SER A 159 3.91 20.63 -5.02
C SER A 159 4.69 21.44 -3.98
N CYS A 160 5.11 20.81 -2.87
CA CYS A 160 5.93 21.46 -1.85
C CYS A 160 7.45 21.19 -1.99
N GLY A 161 7.89 20.57 -3.09
CA GLY A 161 9.31 20.34 -3.41
C GLY A 161 10.01 19.34 -2.49
N LYS A 162 9.27 18.40 -1.90
CA LYS A 162 9.83 17.36 -1.02
C LYS A 162 10.24 16.08 -1.76
N ILE A 163 9.69 15.88 -2.96
CA ILE A 163 10.07 14.86 -3.96
C ILE A 163 9.91 15.43 -5.36
#